data_AF-A0A6N0I462-F1
#
_entry.id   AF-A0A6N0I462-F1
#
_cell.length_a   1.000
_cell.length_b   1.000
_cell.length_c   1.000
_cell.angle_alpha   90.00
_cell.angle_beta   90.00
_cell.angle_gamma   90.00
#
_symmetry.space_group_name_H-M   'P 1'
#
loop_
_entity.id
_entity.type
_entity.pdbx_description
1 polymer ?
#
loop_
_entity_poly.entity_id
_entity_poly.type
_entity_poly.pdbx_seq_one_letter_code
_entity_poly.pdbx_strand_id
1 'polypeptide(L)'
;MKSSFSARLKEAMRNNGMKQIDIINKSKLLNDTDGIKITKTDLSQYVNGKTSPGQKKLYVLAKVLNVSEAWLLGYDVDSNRSTDEERQLSHNKQIIAAHISDDVTDEEMKQIINFINFIKDNKSDK
;
A
#
# COMPACT_ATOMS: atom_id res chain seq x y z
N MET A 1 -2.97 -7.58 22.40
CA MET A 1 -1.50 -7.53 22.58
C MET A 1 -0.88 -7.24 21.21
N LYS A 2 -0.03 -6.22 21.07
CA LYS A 2 0.60 -5.89 19.78
C LYS A 2 1.48 -7.06 19.33
N SER A 3 1.23 -7.64 18.16
CA SER A 3 2.11 -8.69 17.61
C SER A 3 3.43 -8.06 17.18
N SER A 4 4.54 -8.81 17.22
CA SER A 4 5.79 -8.31 16.63
C SER A 4 5.72 -8.35 15.11
N PHE A 5 6.51 -7.50 14.45
CA PHE A 5 6.70 -7.58 12.99
C PHE A 5 7.16 -8.98 12.56
N SER A 6 8.07 -9.61 13.31
CA SER A 6 8.54 -10.97 13.01
C SER A 6 7.44 -12.03 13.12
N ALA A 7 6.50 -11.87 14.05
CA ALA A 7 5.35 -12.76 14.19
C ALA A 7 4.38 -12.58 13.02
N ARG A 8 4.03 -11.33 12.67
CA ARG A 8 3.18 -11.00 11.52
C ARG A 8 3.77 -11.42 10.19
N LEU A 9 5.09 -11.28 10.03
CA LEU A 9 5.80 -11.75 8.84
C LEU A 9 5.68 -13.27 8.69
N LYS A 10 5.90 -14.04 9.78
CA LYS A 10 5.74 -15.50 9.77
C LYS A 10 4.29 -15.91 9.50
N GLU A 11 3.34 -15.18 10.09
CA GLU A 11 1.91 -15.41 9.87
C GLU A 11 1.54 -15.18 8.40
N ALA A 12 1.90 -14.05 7.81
CA ALA A 12 1.66 -13.76 6.40
C ALA A 12 2.34 -14.79 5.48
N MET A 13 3.58 -15.18 5.78
CA MET A 13 4.29 -16.25 5.05
C MET A 13 3.49 -17.55 5.04
N ARG A 14 3.01 -17.99 6.22
CA ARG A 14 2.22 -19.21 6.36
C ARG A 14 0.90 -19.11 5.60
N ASN A 15 0.17 -18.01 5.76
CA ASN A 15 -1.13 -17.81 5.12
C ASN A 15 -1.03 -17.79 3.58
N ASN A 16 0.10 -17.31 3.05
CA ASN A 16 0.38 -17.31 1.62
C ASN A 16 1.14 -18.57 1.13
N GLY A 17 1.48 -19.52 2.01
CA GLY A 17 2.30 -20.68 1.66
C GLY A 17 3.71 -20.35 1.14
N MET A 18 4.27 -19.19 1.52
CA MET A 18 5.55 -18.69 1.02
C MET A 18 6.72 -19.01 1.96
N LYS A 19 7.81 -19.52 1.41
CA LYS A 19 9.12 -19.58 2.07
C LYS A 19 9.87 -18.27 1.88
N GLN A 20 10.94 -18.06 2.65
CA GLN A 20 11.77 -16.85 2.53
C GLN A 20 12.32 -16.67 1.11
N ILE A 21 12.69 -17.76 0.43
CA ILE A 21 13.19 -17.72 -0.94
C ILE A 21 12.13 -17.26 -1.95
N ASP A 22 10.85 -17.60 -1.70
CA ASP A 22 9.74 -17.20 -2.56
C ASP A 22 9.49 -15.70 -2.46
N ILE A 23 9.55 -15.14 -1.25
CA ILE A 23 9.48 -13.69 -1.03
C ILE A 23 10.61 -12.99 -1.77
N ILE A 24 11.84 -13.49 -1.65
CA ILE A 24 13.00 -12.91 -2.33
C ILE A 24 12.79 -12.93 -3.85
N ASN A 25 12.35 -14.06 -4.41
CA ASN A 25 12.14 -14.18 -5.85
C ASN A 25 10.99 -13.28 -6.33
N LYS A 26 9.85 -13.26 -5.64
CA LYS A 26 8.74 -12.36 -5.97
C LYS A 26 9.13 -10.89 -5.84
N SER A 27 9.91 -10.53 -4.82
CA SER A 27 10.36 -9.13 -4.63
C SER A 27 11.23 -8.63 -5.78
N LYS A 28 12.00 -9.51 -6.44
CA LYS A 28 12.81 -9.15 -7.62
C LYS A 28 11.97 -8.88 -8.88
N LEU A 29 10.77 -9.47 -8.96
CA LEU A 29 9.86 -9.28 -10.09
C LEU A 29 9.07 -7.98 -9.99
N LEU A 30 9.09 -7.33 -8.82
CA LEU A 30 8.54 -6.01 -8.68
C LEU A 30 9.46 -5.02 -9.39
N ASN A 31 8.96 -4.40 -10.46
CA ASN A 31 9.62 -3.29 -11.16
C ASN A 31 9.54 -2.00 -10.34
N ASP A 32 9.84 -2.06 -9.03
CA ASP A 32 9.85 -0.86 -8.20
C ASP A 32 11.02 0.02 -8.63
N THR A 33 10.70 1.27 -8.96
CA THR A 33 11.60 2.30 -9.52
C THR A 33 12.80 2.63 -8.65
N ASP A 34 12.82 2.13 -7.42
CA ASP A 34 13.84 2.44 -6.42
C ASP A 34 14.95 1.38 -6.29
N GLY A 35 14.89 0.28 -7.07
CA GLY A 35 15.92 -0.77 -7.03
C GLY A 35 16.05 -1.48 -5.68
N ILE A 36 15.01 -1.41 -4.85
CA ILE A 36 15.01 -1.94 -3.48
C ILE A 36 14.98 -3.47 -3.55
N LYS A 37 16.05 -4.09 -3.06
CA LYS A 37 16.18 -5.55 -3.01
C LYS A 37 16.01 -6.06 -1.59
N ILE A 38 15.18 -7.10 -1.45
CA ILE A 38 15.11 -7.91 -0.25
C ILE A 38 16.16 -9.01 -0.36
N THR A 39 17.18 -8.98 0.51
CA THR A 39 18.25 -9.98 0.50
C THR A 39 17.93 -11.17 1.40
N LYS A 40 18.68 -12.27 1.23
CA LYS A 40 18.61 -13.44 2.14
C LYS A 40 18.91 -13.04 3.59
N THR A 41 19.90 -12.17 3.79
CA THR A 41 20.29 -11.68 5.12
C THR A 41 19.17 -10.88 5.77
N ASP A 42 18.53 -9.97 5.02
CA ASP A 42 17.39 -9.19 5.51
C ASP A 42 16.28 -10.10 6.02
N LEU A 43 15.82 -11.04 5.18
CA LEU A 43 14.73 -11.95 5.53
C LEU A 43 15.05 -12.85 6.71
N SER A 44 16.28 -13.35 6.79
CA SER A 44 16.73 -14.12 7.96
C SER A 44 16.69 -13.28 9.23
N GLN A 45 17.16 -12.03 9.20
CA GLN A 45 17.11 -11.15 10.37
C GLN A 45 15.68 -10.77 10.77
N TYR A 46 14.83 -10.50 9.80
CA TYR A 46 13.41 -10.15 9.98
C TYR A 46 12.60 -11.30 10.59
N VAL A 47 12.72 -12.51 10.03
CA VAL A 47 12.01 -13.69 10.53
C VAL A 47 12.48 -14.05 11.94
N ASN A 48 13.76 -13.85 12.25
CA ASN A 48 14.31 -14.08 13.58
C ASN A 48 14.06 -12.90 14.55
N GLY A 49 13.42 -11.82 14.11
CA GLY A 49 13.14 -10.64 14.94
C GLY A 49 14.37 -9.86 15.39
N LYS A 50 15.52 -10.03 14.72
CA LYS A 50 16.76 -9.31 15.04
C LYS A 50 16.70 -7.83 14.65
N THR A 51 15.94 -7.51 13.62
CA THR A 51 15.73 -6.14 13.14
C THR A 51 14.38 -6.03 12.43
N SER A 52 13.95 -4.79 12.16
CA SER A 52 12.75 -4.48 11.39
C SER A 52 13.12 -3.78 10.08
N PRO A 53 12.30 -3.90 9.02
CA PRO A 53 12.57 -3.25 7.75
C PRO A 53 12.37 -1.73 7.87
N GLY A 54 13.16 -0.97 7.10
CA GLY A 54 12.83 0.41 6.79
C GLY A 54 11.63 0.51 5.84
N GLN A 55 11.06 1.70 5.69
CA GLN A 55 9.81 1.95 4.96
C GLN A 55 9.75 1.32 3.57
N LYS A 56 10.79 1.47 2.75
CA LYS A 56 10.81 0.92 1.38
C LYS A 56 10.78 -0.61 1.37
N LYS A 57 11.55 -1.26 2.25
CA LYS A 57 11.54 -2.73 2.38
C LYS A 57 10.24 -3.24 2.97
N LEU A 58 9.64 -2.50 3.91
CA LEU A 58 8.33 -2.81 4.47
C LEU A 58 7.26 -2.79 3.37
N TYR A 59 7.24 -1.76 2.53
CA TYR A 59 6.33 -1.64 1.40
C TYR A 59 6.45 -2.83 0.43
N VAL A 60 7.68 -3.19 0.05
CA VAL A 60 7.95 -4.35 -0.81
C VAL A 60 7.43 -5.65 -0.17
N LEU A 61 7.69 -5.86 1.13
CA LEU A 61 7.22 -7.05 1.84
C LEU A 61 5.70 -7.12 1.91
N ALA A 62 5.05 -6.01 2.26
CA ALA A 62 3.60 -5.86 2.29
C ALA A 62 2.97 -6.16 0.93
N LYS A 63 3.56 -5.64 -0.16
CA LYS A 63 3.12 -5.90 -1.53
C LYS A 63 3.28 -7.37 -1.94
N VAL A 64 4.42 -7.98 -1.65
CA VAL A 64 4.68 -9.40 -1.99
C VAL A 64 3.75 -10.35 -1.22
N LEU A 65 3.48 -10.04 0.05
CA LEU A 65 2.67 -10.86 0.95
C LEU A 65 1.17 -10.52 0.89
N ASN A 66 0.80 -9.51 0.09
CA ASN A 66 -0.55 -8.97 -0.03
C ASN A 66 -1.20 -8.64 1.32
N VAL A 67 -0.46 -7.95 2.19
CA VAL A 67 -0.94 -7.46 3.50
C VAL A 67 -0.64 -5.98 3.68
N SER A 68 -1.37 -5.30 4.55
CA SER A 68 -1.13 -3.88 4.87
C SER A 68 0.17 -3.70 5.66
N GLU A 69 0.87 -2.60 5.43
CA GLU A 69 2.12 -2.25 6.10
C GLU A 69 1.91 -2.11 7.62
N ALA A 70 0.77 -1.52 8.02
CA ALA A 70 0.42 -1.32 9.42
C ALA A 70 0.15 -2.65 10.13
N TRP A 71 -0.63 -3.54 9.53
CA TRP A 71 -0.83 -4.87 10.09
C TRP A 71 0.49 -5.63 10.21
N LEU A 72 1.35 -5.54 9.19
CA LEU A 72 2.65 -6.19 9.17
C LEU A 72 3.60 -5.66 10.25
N LEU A 73 3.52 -4.37 10.61
CA LEU A 73 4.22 -3.78 11.75
C LEU A 73 3.65 -4.19 13.11
N GLY A 74 2.56 -4.96 13.14
CA GLY A 74 1.96 -5.50 14.35
C GLY A 74 0.79 -4.69 14.92
N TYR A 75 0.34 -3.65 14.22
CA TYR A 75 -0.85 -2.91 14.65
C TYR A 75 -2.11 -3.79 14.53
N ASP A 76 -3.10 -3.47 15.35
CA ASP A 76 -4.38 -4.17 15.39
C ASP A 76 -5.33 -3.50 14.38
N VAL A 77 -5.14 -3.83 13.10
CA VAL A 77 -5.88 -3.29 11.96
C VAL A 77 -6.19 -4.42 10.97
N ASP A 78 -6.96 -4.17 9.92
CA ASP A 78 -7.17 -5.17 8.87
C ASP A 78 -5.85 -5.49 8.14
N SER A 79 -5.62 -6.78 7.88
CA SER A 79 -4.51 -7.25 7.07
C SER A 79 -4.65 -6.89 5.60
N ASN A 80 -5.85 -6.61 5.10
CA ASN A 80 -6.10 -6.32 3.70
C ASN A 80 -5.29 -5.12 3.22
N ARG A 81 -4.54 -5.34 2.12
CA ARG A 81 -3.80 -4.29 1.45
C ARG A 81 -4.71 -3.64 0.40
N SER A 82 -4.96 -2.35 0.52
CA SER A 82 -5.54 -1.59 -0.59
C SER A 82 -4.62 -1.66 -1.81
N THR A 83 -5.22 -1.71 -2.99
CA THR A 83 -4.46 -1.64 -4.24
C THR A 83 -3.74 -0.29 -4.33
N ASP A 84 -2.71 -0.22 -5.17
CA ASP A 84 -1.99 1.04 -5.38
C ASP A 84 -2.94 2.08 -6.01
N GLU A 85 -3.87 1.65 -6.86
CA GLU A 85 -4.93 2.48 -7.46
C GLU A 85 -5.92 3.02 -6.43
N GLU A 86 -6.40 2.18 -5.51
CA GLU A 86 -7.30 2.58 -4.43
C GLU A 86 -6.67 3.65 -3.52
N ARG A 87 -5.37 3.51 -3.23
CA ARG A 87 -4.63 4.50 -2.43
C ARG A 87 -4.46 5.82 -3.16
N GLN A 88 -4.18 5.79 -4.47
CA GLN A 88 -4.12 7.02 -5.28
C GLN A 88 -5.50 7.70 -5.36
N LEU A 89 -6.56 6.91 -5.54
CA LEU A 89 -7.92 7.43 -5.57
C LEU A 89 -8.31 8.09 -4.23
N SER A 90 -7.99 7.45 -3.09
CA SER A 90 -8.29 8.04 -1.78
C SER A 90 -7.52 9.33 -1.55
N HIS A 91 -6.25 9.39 -1.98
CA HIS A 91 -5.43 10.60 -1.88
C HIS A 91 -6.01 11.74 -2.72
N ASN A 92 -6.39 11.48 -3.97
CA ASN A 92 -7.00 12.48 -4.83
C ASN A 92 -8.34 13.00 -4.26
N LYS A 93 -9.17 12.11 -3.68
CA LYS A 93 -10.40 12.52 -3.00
C LYS A 93 -10.12 13.43 -1.80
N GLN A 94 -9.07 13.15 -1.02
CA GLN A 94 -8.66 13.98 0.12
C GLN A 94 -8.14 15.34 -0.32
N ILE A 95 -7.36 15.42 -1.40
CA ILE A 95 -6.90 16.70 -1.97
C ILE A 95 -8.10 17.55 -2.35
N ILE A 96 -9.07 16.97 -3.08
CA ILE A 96 -10.29 17.68 -3.45
C ILE A 96 -11.02 18.16 -2.20
N ALA A 97 -11.27 17.27 -1.22
CA ALA A 97 -11.97 17.63 0.02
C ALA A 97 -11.28 18.75 0.81
N ALA A 98 -9.94 18.74 0.89
CA ALA A 98 -9.18 19.77 1.60
C ALA A 98 -9.35 21.17 0.99
N HIS A 99 -9.44 21.27 -0.34
CA HIS A 99 -9.70 22.54 -1.02
C HIS A 99 -11.15 23.03 -0.83
N ILE A 100 -12.11 22.12 -0.62
CA ILE A 100 -13.52 22.45 -0.39
C ILE A 100 -13.73 23.07 0.99
N SER A 101 -12.90 22.74 1.98
CA SER A 101 -13.09 23.18 3.37
C SER A 101 -12.78 24.67 3.60
N ASP A 102 -11.83 25.27 2.89
CA ASP A 102 -11.32 26.61 3.24
C ASP A 102 -11.20 27.61 2.06
N ASP A 103 -11.11 27.18 0.79
CA ASP A 103 -10.66 28.06 -0.32
C ASP A 103 -11.49 28.00 -1.63
N VAL A 104 -12.60 27.25 -1.69
CA VAL A 104 -13.41 27.12 -2.93
C VAL A 104 -14.78 27.75 -2.74
N THR A 105 -15.12 28.71 -3.60
CA THR A 105 -16.46 29.32 -3.61
C THR A 105 -17.50 28.38 -4.23
N ASP A 106 -18.78 28.62 -3.94
CA ASP A 106 -19.90 27.85 -4.49
C ASP A 106 -19.91 27.81 -6.03
N GLU A 107 -19.43 28.88 -6.68
CA GLU A 107 -19.43 28.99 -8.12
C GLU A 107 -18.27 28.19 -8.76
N GLU A 108 -17.09 28.21 -8.14
CA GLU A 108 -15.97 27.35 -8.53
C GLU A 108 -16.30 25.86 -8.33
N MET A 109 -17.02 25.53 -7.25
CA MET A 109 -17.52 24.17 -7.03
C MET A 109 -18.45 23.70 -8.15
N LYS A 110 -19.40 24.54 -8.58
CA LYS A 110 -20.28 24.20 -9.71
C LYS A 110 -19.50 23.94 -10.98
N GLN A 111 -18.46 24.73 -11.27
CA GLN A 111 -17.62 24.52 -12.45
C GLN A 111 -16.91 23.16 -12.39
N ILE A 112 -16.39 22.79 -11.23
CA ILE A 112 -15.77 21.46 -11.00
C ILE A 112 -16.78 20.34 -11.24
N ILE A 113 -17.99 20.43 -10.67
CA ILE A 113 -19.05 19.42 -10.83
C ILE A 113 -19.46 19.29 -12.30
N ASN A 114 -19.66 20.41 -13.00
CA ASN A 114 -20.02 20.41 -14.40
C ASN A 114 -18.96 19.73 -15.27
N PHE A 115 -17.68 19.98 -15.00
CA PHE A 115 -16.59 19.35 -15.72
C PHE A 115 -16.51 17.83 -15.46
N ILE A 116 -16.72 17.39 -14.21
CA ILE A 116 -16.79 15.96 -13.88
C ILE A 116 -17.91 15.26 -14.66
N ASN A 117 -19.10 15.88 -14.72
CA ASN A 117 -20.23 15.33 -15.45
C ASN A 117 -19.95 15.28 -16.96
N PHE A 118 -19.39 16.35 -17.53
CA PHE A 118 -18.97 16.37 -18.93
C PHE A 118 -18.03 15.21 -19.27
N ILE A 119 -17.02 14.92 -18.43
CA ILE A 119 -16.11 13.78 -18.68
C ILE A 119 -16.82 12.44 -18.59
N LYS A 120 -17.78 12.27 -17.68
CA LYS A 120 -18.54 11.02 -17.54
C LYS A 120 -19.41 10.75 -18.76
N ASP A 121 -20.07 11.78 -19.28
CA ASP A 121 -20.93 11.66 -20.45
C ASP A 121 -20.10 11.29 -21.69
N ASN A 122 -18.96 11.95 -21.89
CA ASN A 122 -18.05 11.64 -23.01
C ASN A 122 -17.34 10.27 -22.90
N LYS A 123 -17.27 9.68 -21.70
CA LYS A 123 -16.77 8.31 -21.51
C LYS A 123 -17.83 7.24 -21.74
N SER A 124 -19.12 7.60 -21.71
CA SER A 124 -20.23 6.66 -21.91
C SER A 124 -20.56 6.42 -23.39
N ASP A 125 -20.04 7.28 -24.27
CA ASP A 125 -20.18 7.19 -25.73
C ASP A 125 -19.04 6.41 -26.43
N LYS A 126 -18.18 5.71 -25.67
CA LYS A 126 -17.13 4.80 -26.17
C LYS A 126 -17.25 3.42 -25.56
#